data_AF-A0A0S8HPK1-F1
#
_entry.id   AF-A0A0S8HPK1-F1
#
_cell.length_a   1.000
_cell.length_b   1.000
_cell.length_c   1.000
_cell.angle_alpha   90.00
_cell.angle_beta   90.00
_cell.angle_gamma   90.00
#
_symmetry.space_group_name_H-M   'P 1'
#
loop_
_entity.id
_entity.type
_entity.pdbx_description
1 polymer ?
#
loop_
_entity_poly.entity_id
_entity_poly.type
_entity_poly.pdbx_seq_one_letter_code
_entity_poly.pdbx_strand_id
1 'polypeptide(L)' 'MGNSIKRIISYLLIGVILVFTIIALLGIWEIIELQEVIRKMFLSLMVIFAASAVILFIFSVMIKDSETKPEK' A
#
# COMPACT_ATOMS: atom_id res chain seq x y z
N MET A 1 -14.86 17.17 -14.78
CA MET A 1 -14.99 15.70 -14.91
C MET A 1 -13.71 14.95 -14.47
N GLY A 2 -12.89 15.51 -13.57
CA GLY A 2 -11.55 14.95 -13.25
C GLY A 2 -11.41 14.28 -11.87
N ASN A 3 -12.26 14.60 -10.90
CA ASN A 3 -12.05 14.17 -9.51
C ASN A 3 -12.58 12.75 -9.26
N SER A 4 -13.67 12.35 -9.92
CA SER A 4 -14.25 11.00 -9.76
C SER A 4 -13.38 9.91 -10.38
N ILE A 5 -12.78 10.16 -11.55
CA ILE A 5 -11.88 9.21 -12.22
C ILE A 5 -10.58 9.04 -11.43
N LYS A 6 -9.98 10.15 -10.97
CA LYS A 6 -8.81 10.11 -10.09
C LYS A 6 -9.11 9.30 -8.82
N ARG A 7 -10.26 9.53 -8.19
CA ARG A 7 -10.71 8.80 -7.00
C ARG A 7 -10.89 7.29 -7.25
N ILE A 8 -11.48 6.91 -8.39
CA ILE A 8 -11.64 5.50 -8.79
C ILE A 8 -10.28 4.84 -8.99
N ILE A 9 -9.37 5.50 -9.73
CA ILE A 9 -8.02 4.99 -9.96
C ILE A 9 -7.28 4.83 -8.63
N SER A 10 -7.42 5.78 -7.70
CA SER A 10 -6.81 5.69 -6.37
C SER A 10 -7.33 4.49 -5.56
N TYR A 11 -8.64 4.27 -5.50
CA TYR A 11 -9.19 3.11 -4.78
C TYR A 11 -8.79 1.79 -5.44
N LEU A 12 -8.73 1.74 -6.77
CA LEU A 12 -8.28 0.57 -7.51
C LEU A 12 -6.80 0.28 -7.22
N LEU A 13 -5.95 1.31 -7.23
CA LEU A 13 -4.52 1.19 -6.95
C LEU A 13 -4.29 0.74 -5.50
N ILE A 14 -4.95 1.35 -4.51
CA ILE A 14 -4.90 0.93 -3.10
C ILE A 14 -5.34 -0.54 -2.96
N GLY A 15 -6.44 -0.92 -3.60
CA GLY A 15 -6.94 -2.29 -3.57
C GLY A 15 -5.93 -3.29 -4.13
N VAL A 16 -5.29 -2.97 -5.26
CA VAL A 16 -4.25 -3.81 -5.87
C VAL A 16 -3.05 -3.96 -4.93
N ILE A 17 -2.55 -2.87 -4.35
CA ILE A 17 -1.43 -2.95 -3.38
C ILE A 17 -1.80 -3.80 -2.17
N LEU A 18 -3.00 -3.66 -1.62
CA LEU A 18 -3.45 -4.46 -0.49
C LEU A 18 -3.47 -5.95 -0.83
N VAL A 19 -3.98 -6.32 -2.00
CA VAL A 19 -3.99 -7.71 -2.46
C VAL A 19 -2.57 -8.26 -2.59
N PHE A 20 -1.67 -7.51 -3.23
CA PHE A 20 -0.26 -7.92 -3.35
C PHE A 20 0.43 -8.05 -1.99
N THR A 21 0.14 -7.15 -1.05
CA THR A 21 0.70 -7.20 0.30
C THR A 21 0.23 -8.46 1.03
N ILE A 22 -1.06 -8.81 0.95
CA ILE A 22 -1.61 -10.01 1.57
C ILE A 22 -1.01 -11.27 0.94
N ILE A 23 -0.93 -11.34 -0.39
CA ILE A 23 -0.32 -12.48 -1.10
C ILE A 23 1.16 -12.62 -0.73
N ALA A 24 1.91 -11.52 -0.67
CA ALA A 24 3.31 -11.54 -0.28
C ALA A 24 3.51 -12.01 1.17
N LEU A 25 2.68 -11.54 2.11
CA LEU A 25 2.72 -12.01 3.49
C LEU A 25 2.38 -13.50 3.59
N LEU A 26 1.34 -13.97 2.90
CA LEU A 26 0.98 -15.39 2.84
C LEU A 26 2.09 -16.24 2.21
N GLY A 27 2.74 -15.74 1.15
CA GLY A 27 3.86 -16.39 0.49
C GLY A 27 5.13 -16.42 1.34
N ILE A 28 5.40 -15.41 2.17
CA ILE A 28 6.52 -15.42 3.11
C ILE A 28 6.27 -16.45 4.22
N TRP A 29 5.03 -16.53 4.70
CA TRP A 29 4.70 -17.31 5.87
C TRP A 29 4.53 -18.81 5.62
N GLU A 30 4.50 -19.29 4.36
CA GLU A 30 4.40 -20.71 3.94
C GLU A 30 3.92 -21.66 5.05
N ILE A 31 2.69 -21.46 5.53
CA ILE A 31 1.84 -22.28 6.43
C ILE A 31 2.50 -22.92 7.71
N ILE A 32 3.72 -22.53 8.07
CA ILE A 32 4.48 -22.70 9.34
C ILE A 32 5.52 -23.84 9.39
N GLU A 33 6.80 -23.45 9.28
CA GLU A 33 7.98 -24.12 9.86
C GLU A 33 8.84 -23.07 10.62
N LEU A 34 9.20 -23.36 11.88
CA LEU A 34 9.76 -22.40 12.85
C LEU A 34 11.26 -22.09 12.66
N GLN A 35 11.94 -22.78 11.74
CA GLN A 35 13.39 -22.73 11.61
C GLN A 35 13.91 -21.41 10.99
N GLU A 36 13.05 -20.65 10.30
CA GLU A 36 13.43 -19.40 9.61
C GLU A 36 12.59 -18.18 10.01
N VAL A 37 11.93 -18.21 11.17
CA VAL A 37 10.96 -17.17 11.60
C VAL A 37 11.56 -15.77 11.57
N ILE A 38 12.80 -15.60 12.07
CA ILE A 38 13.48 -14.30 12.09
C ILE A 38 13.66 -13.74 10.67
N ARG A 39 14.04 -14.58 9.70
CA ARG A 39 14.20 -14.16 8.30
C ARG A 39 12.87 -13.79 7.67
N LYS A 40 11.83 -14.59 7.90
CA LYS A 40 10.46 -14.34 7.42
C LYS A 40 9.86 -13.07 8.04
N MET A 41 10.19 -12.75 9.29
CA MET A 41 9.81 -11.49 9.94
C MET A 41 10.49 -10.29 9.27
N PHE A 42 11.79 -10.34 9.03
CA PHE A 42 12.51 -9.26 8.33
C PHE A 42 11.99 -9.04 6.89
N LEU A 43 11.68 -10.12 6.18
CA LEU A 43 11.06 -10.04 4.84
C LEU A 43 9.65 -9.42 4.90
N SER A 44 8.84 -9.82 5.88
CA SER A 44 7.50 -9.23 6.08
C SER A 44 7.58 -7.73 6.37
N LEU A 45 8.54 -7.31 7.21
CA LEU A 45 8.80 -5.90 7.48
C LEU A 45 9.23 -5.14 6.23
N MET A 46 10.10 -5.72 5.39
CA MET A 46 10.50 -5.13 4.12
C MET A 46 9.31 -4.97 3.15
N VAL A 47 8.43 -5.96 3.07
CA VAL A 47 7.21 -5.90 2.25
C VAL A 47 6.27 -4.81 2.75
N ILE A 48 6.03 -4.72 4.06
CA ILE A 48 5.19 -3.67 4.65
C ILE A 48 5.81 -2.27 4.45
N PHE A 49 7.13 -2.17 4.55
CA PHE A 49 7.86 -0.93 4.30
C PHE A 49 7.71 -0.47 2.85
N ALA A 50 7.88 -1.38 1.89
CA ALA A 50 7.65 -1.09 0.47
C ALA A 50 6.18 -0.70 0.20
N ALA A 51 5.22 -1.44 0.78
CA ALA A 51 3.80 -1.13 0.66
C ALA A 51 3.48 0.27 1.20
N SER A 52 4.10 0.67 2.32
CA SER A 52 3.93 2.00 2.91
C SER A 52 4.42 3.10 1.98
N ALA A 53 5.57 2.92 1.32
CA ALA A 53 6.08 3.88 0.33
C ALA A 53 5.10 4.05 -0.85
N VAL A 54 4.51 2.96 -1.33
CA VAL A 54 3.52 3.01 -2.41
C VAL A 54 2.22 3.68 -1.95
N ILE A 55 1.74 3.39 -0.73
CA ILE A 55 0.55 4.04 -0.16
C ILE A 55 0.79 5.55 0.02
N LEU A 56 1.95 5.95 0.54
CA LEU A 56 2.33 7.35 0.69
C LEU A 56 2.47 8.05 -0.67
N PHE A 57 2.99 7.37 -1.68
CA PHE A 57 3.04 7.87 -3.06
C PHE A 57 1.62 8.12 -3.61
N ILE A 58 0.69 7.19 -3.37
CA ILE A 58 -0.71 7.34 -3.75
C ILE A 58 -1.34 8.54 -3.03
N PHE A 59 -1.14 8.67 -1.72
CA PHE A 59 -1.62 9.82 -0.96
C PHE A 59 -0.99 11.12 -1.44
N SER A 60 0.31 11.16 -1.73
CA SER A 60 1.01 12.36 -2.20
C SER A 60 0.50 12.84 -3.57
N VAL A 61 0.27 11.91 -4.50
CA VAL A 61 -0.28 12.22 -5.82
C VAL A 61 -1.75 12.67 -5.73
N MET A 62 -2.51 12.15 -4.76
CA MET A 62 -3.95 12.41 -4.62
C MET A 62 -4.29 13.66 -3.76
N ILE A 63 -3.60 13.87 -2.64
CA ILE A 63 -3.85 14.97 -1.69
C ILE A 63 -3.61 16.35 -2.31
N LYS A 64 -2.78 16.44 -3.35
CA LYS A 64 -2.50 17.69 -4.06
C LYS A 64 -3.74 18.29 -4.75
N ASP A 65 -4.79 17.51 -5.03
CA ASP A 65 -6.03 18.01 -5.65
C ASP A 65 -7.13 18.40 -4.64
N SER A 66 -6.99 18.08 -3.35
CA SER A 66 -8.00 18.38 -2.32
C SER A 66 -7.76 19.69 -1.57
N GLU A 67 -6.58 20.30 -1.69
CA GLU A 67 -6.27 21.59 -1.07
C GLU A 67 -6.37 22.73 -2.09
N THR A 68 -7.60 23.16 -2.37
CA THR A 68 -7.84 24.54 -2.82
C THR A 68 -9.13 25.05 -2.19
N LYS A 69 -9.01 25.53 -0.96
CA LYS A 69 -9.83 26.65 -0.50
C LYS A 69 -9.01 27.48 0.50
N PRO A 70 -8.40 28.60 0.07
CA PRO A 70 -8.01 29.63 1.00
C PRO A 70 -9.31 30.30 1.43
N GLU A 71 -9.80 29.98 2.63
CA GLU A 71 -10.84 30.79 3.25
C GLU A 71 -10.14 31.95 3.95
N LYS A 72 -10.51 33.15 3.46
CA LYS A 72 -9.99 34.48 3.74
C LYS A 72 -9.63 34.77 5.19
#